data_AF-A0A1Z1WRQ2-F1
#
_entry.id   AF-A0A1Z1WRQ2-F1
#
_cell.length_a   1.000
_cell.length_b   1.000
_cell.length_c   1.000
_cell.angle_alpha   90.00
_cell.angle_beta   90.00
_cell.angle_gamma   90.00
#
_symmetry.space_group_name_H-M   'P 1'
#
loop_
_entity.id
_entity.type
_entity.pdbx_description
1 polymer ?
#
loop_
_entity_poly.entity_id
_entity_poly.type
_entity_poly.pdbx_seq_one_letter_code
_entity_poly.pdbx_strand_id
1 'polypeptide(L)'
;MNARSAWRRVPAAPVSLAAGAVVWEVAGRMAQASSLPPLSRVLDRLVALCREGLILSSLADSLLSLALGLAVSLTAGLVVGTAMGCSRRVEAALGSYVHALLSAPSLVFAPVFFSLLGRGVPRSWQGW
;
A
#
# COMPACT_ATOMS: atom_id res chain seq x y z
N MET A 1 1.43 2.82 -54.84
CA MET A 1 2.18 3.98 -54.30
C MET A 1 1.19 5.00 -53.73
N ASN A 2 1.59 5.69 -52.64
CA ASN A 2 0.90 6.77 -51.89
C ASN A 2 0.24 6.28 -50.57
N ALA A 3 0.98 6.19 -49.45
CA ALA A 3 1.55 7.26 -48.61
C ALA A 3 0.48 8.16 -47.95
N ARG A 4 -0.18 7.66 -46.90
CA ARG A 4 -0.81 8.49 -45.85
C ARG A 4 -0.32 8.04 -44.48
N SER A 5 0.92 8.46 -44.27
CA SER A 5 1.71 8.62 -43.06
C SER A 5 0.98 8.76 -41.72
N ALA A 6 1.55 8.05 -40.74
CA ALA A 6 1.83 8.57 -39.40
C ALA A 6 0.64 8.71 -38.43
N TRP A 7 -0.15 7.65 -38.30
CA TRP A 7 -0.96 7.38 -37.11
C TRP A 7 -0.11 6.95 -35.89
N ARG A 8 1.07 7.56 -35.75
CA ARG A 8 2.12 7.18 -34.80
C ARG A 8 2.51 8.44 -34.04
N ARG A 9 2.30 8.40 -32.72
CA ARG A 9 2.93 9.26 -31.71
C ARG A 9 2.33 10.66 -31.49
N VAL A 10 1.06 10.75 -31.11
CA VAL A 10 0.75 11.76 -30.08
C VAL A 10 1.11 11.10 -28.75
N PRO A 11 2.08 11.62 -27.98
CA PRO A 11 2.29 11.17 -26.61
C PRO A 11 1.12 11.69 -25.78
N ALA A 12 -0.04 11.02 -25.89
CA ALA A 12 -1.25 11.38 -25.15
C ALA A 12 -1.09 11.18 -23.63
N ALA A 13 -0.10 10.38 -23.22
CA ALA A 13 0.21 10.11 -21.82
C ALA A 13 0.68 11.36 -21.03
N PRO A 14 1.73 12.11 -21.44
CA PRO A 14 2.16 13.31 -20.72
C PRO A 14 1.12 14.44 -20.75
N VAL A 15 0.36 14.58 -21.84
CA VAL A 15 -0.69 15.62 -21.95
C VAL A 15 -1.85 15.31 -21.01
N SER A 16 -2.25 14.04 -20.88
CA SER A 16 -3.29 13.62 -19.93
C SER A 16 -2.81 13.75 -18.48
N LEU A 17 -1.53 13.45 -18.20
CA LEU A 17 -0.92 13.66 -16.88
C LEU A 17 -0.83 15.15 -16.53
N ALA A 18 -0.45 16.00 -17.48
CA ALA A 18 -0.41 17.45 -17.30
C ALA A 18 -1.81 18.04 -17.10
N ALA A 19 -2.80 17.60 -17.88
CA ALA A 19 -4.19 18.01 -17.70
C ALA A 19 -4.73 17.58 -16.33
N GLY A 20 -4.45 16.34 -15.92
CA GLY A 20 -4.78 15.84 -14.58
C GLY A 20 -4.10 16.66 -13.48
N ALA A 21 -2.83 17.01 -13.64
CA ALA A 21 -2.09 17.84 -12.68
C ALA A 21 -2.65 19.27 -12.58
N VAL A 22 -3.06 19.87 -13.69
CA VAL A 22 -3.69 21.20 -13.71
C VAL A 22 -5.08 21.15 -13.07
N VAL A 23 -5.89 20.14 -13.39
CA VAL A 23 -7.19 19.92 -12.73
C VAL A 23 -7.01 19.70 -11.23
N TRP A 24 -5.97 18.97 -10.83
CA TRP A 24 -5.60 18.75 -9.43
C TRP A 24 -5.15 20.03 -8.73
N GLU A 25 -4.36 20.88 -9.40
CA GLU A 25 -3.90 22.15 -8.85
C GLU A 25 -5.06 23.13 -8.68
N VAL A 26 -5.99 23.17 -9.62
CA VAL A 26 -7.22 23.99 -9.53
C VAL A 26 -8.13 23.46 -8.42
N ALA A 27 -8.35 22.14 -8.34
CA ALA A 27 -9.14 21.52 -7.27
C ALA A 27 -8.53 21.75 -5.88
N GLY A 28 -7.20 21.64 -5.74
CA GLY A 28 -6.48 21.89 -4.49
C GLY A 28 -6.47 23.37 -4.07
N ARG A 29 -6.56 24.32 -5.01
CA ARG A 29 -6.74 25.75 -4.69
C ARG A 29 -8.18 26.09 -4.31
N MET A 30 -9.17 25.41 -4.90
CA MET A 30 -10.60 25.64 -4.58
C MET A 30 -11.03 24.98 -3.26
N ALA A 31 -10.40 23.88 -2.85
CA ALA A 31 -10.74 23.13 -1.64
C ALA A 31 -10.20 23.76 -0.33
N GLN A 32 -10.13 25.10 -0.26
CA GLN A 32 -9.62 25.92 0.85
C GLN A 32 -9.40 25.14 2.16
N ALA A 33 -8.15 24.76 2.40
CA ALA A 33 -7.59 24.38 3.70
C ALA A 33 -8.30 23.23 4.46
N SER A 34 -8.16 21.98 3.97
CA SER A 34 -7.88 20.79 4.82
C SER A 34 -7.72 19.53 3.96
N SER A 35 -8.50 19.38 2.90
CA SER A 35 -8.64 18.09 2.21
C SER A 35 -7.71 17.86 1.02
N LEU A 36 -7.19 18.91 0.35
CA LEU A 36 -6.21 18.78 -0.73
C LEU A 36 -5.18 19.92 -0.68
N PRO A 37 -3.99 19.70 -0.09
CA PRO A 37 -2.91 20.67 -0.18
C PRO A 37 -2.50 20.87 -1.65
N PRO A 38 -2.23 22.11 -2.08
CA PRO A 38 -1.80 22.39 -3.45
C PRO A 38 -0.49 21.66 -3.77
N LEU A 39 -0.39 21.17 -5.01
CA LEU A 39 0.74 20.38 -5.54
C LEU A 39 2.11 21.03 -5.25
N SER A 40 2.20 22.36 -5.29
CA SER A 40 3.41 23.13 -4.98
C SER A 40 3.88 22.95 -3.54
N ARG A 41 2.97 22.94 -2.56
CA ARG A 41 3.31 22.68 -1.14
C ARG A 41 3.75 21.24 -0.92
N VAL A 42 3.20 20.29 -1.67
CA VAL A 42 3.64 18.89 -1.62
C VAL A 42 5.06 18.77 -2.15
N LEU A 43 5.38 19.45 -3.27
CA LEU A 43 6.73 19.46 -3.84
C LEU A 43 7.75 20.15 -2.91
N ASP A 44 7.42 21.29 -2.32
CA ASP A 44 8.30 21.95 -1.33
C ASP A 44 8.55 21.05 -0.12
N ARG A 45 7.51 20.40 0.41
CA ARG A 45 7.66 19.44 1.51
C ARG A 45 8.48 18.22 1.10
N LEU A 46 8.30 17.71 -0.13
CA LEU A 46 9.08 16.61 -0.67
C LEU A 46 10.57 16.98 -0.74
N VAL A 47 10.89 18.17 -1.26
CA VAL A 47 12.28 18.66 -1.35
C VAL A 47 12.88 18.89 0.05
N ALA A 48 12.12 19.46 0.98
CA ALA A 48 12.55 19.63 2.37
C ALA A 48 12.83 18.28 3.05
N LEU A 49 11.91 17.32 2.94
CA LEU A 49 12.05 15.97 3.50
C LEU A 49 13.19 15.17 2.83
N CYS A 50 13.41 15.38 1.52
CA CYS A 50 14.57 14.83 0.80
C CYS A 50 15.88 15.40 1.36
N ARG A 51 15.95 16.72 1.59
CA ARG A 51 17.14 17.40 2.13
C ARG A 51 17.42 17.01 3.58
N GLU A 52 16.39 16.77 4.37
CA GLU A 52 16.49 16.30 5.75
C GLU A 52 16.86 14.80 5.85
N GLY A 53 16.91 14.07 4.73
CA GLY A 53 17.18 12.63 4.70
C GLY A 53 16.04 11.77 5.27
N LEU A 54 14.94 12.41 5.69
CA LEU A 54 13.79 11.78 6.33
C LEU A 54 13.04 10.82 5.41
N ILE A 55 13.02 11.11 4.10
CA ILE A 55 12.36 10.22 3.13
C ILE A 55 13.09 8.89 3.09
N LEU A 56 14.42 8.89 3.00
CA LEU A 56 15.17 7.66 2.86
C LEU A 56 15.16 6.84 4.15
N SER A 57 15.21 7.47 5.32
CA SER A 57 15.06 6.78 6.62
C SER A 57 13.64 6.21 6.78
N SER A 58 12.59 6.98 6.49
CA SER A 58 11.20 6.50 6.58
C SER A 58 10.92 5.38 5.58
N LEU A 59 11.52 5.45 4.39
CA LEU A 59 11.45 4.38 3.40
C LEU A 59 12.17 3.13 3.92
N ALA A 60 13.36 3.29 4.51
CA ALA A 60 14.12 2.20 5.09
C ALA A 60 13.36 1.53 6.25
N ASP A 61 12.72 2.30 7.14
CA ASP A 61 11.88 1.77 8.22
C ASP A 61 10.66 0.99 7.68
N SER A 62 10.02 1.51 6.62
CA SER A 62 8.91 0.83 5.96
C SER A 62 9.36 -0.46 5.27
N LEU A 63 10.49 -0.42 4.56
CA LEU A 63 11.10 -1.60 3.93
C LEU A 63 11.53 -2.62 4.97
N LEU A 64 12.12 -2.19 6.08
CA LEU A 64 12.54 -3.07 7.16
C LEU A 64 11.34 -3.74 7.82
N SER A 65 10.28 -2.98 8.10
CA SER A 65 9.02 -3.54 8.62
C SER A 65 8.40 -4.56 7.66
N LEU A 66 8.39 -4.25 6.36
CA LEU A 66 7.92 -5.17 5.32
C LEU A 66 8.81 -6.41 5.22
N ALA A 67 10.13 -6.24 5.26
CA ALA A 67 11.09 -7.33 5.19
C ALA A 67 10.99 -8.25 6.41
N LEU A 68 10.84 -7.70 7.61
CA LEU A 68 10.63 -8.48 8.84
C LEU A 68 9.28 -9.22 8.80
N GLY A 69 8.21 -8.53 8.41
CA GLY A 69 6.89 -9.15 8.25
C GLY A 69 6.90 -10.28 7.22
N LEU A 70 7.56 -10.06 6.08
CA LEU A 70 7.75 -11.08 5.05
C LEU A 70 8.60 -12.24 5.54
N ALA A 71 9.73 -11.99 6.22
CA ALA A 71 10.60 -13.06 6.70
C ALA A 71 9.86 -13.99 7.69
N VAL A 72 9.10 -13.40 8.62
CA VAL A 72 8.28 -14.17 9.58
C VAL A 72 7.16 -14.92 8.85
N SER A 73 6.44 -14.27 7.94
CA SER A 73 5.34 -14.92 7.22
C SER A 73 5.82 -16.02 6.28
N LEU A 74 6.97 -15.83 5.64
CA LEU A 74 7.57 -16.80 4.71
C LEU A 74 8.06 -18.03 5.46
N THR A 75 8.77 -17.84 6.57
CA THR A 75 9.27 -18.96 7.40
C THR A 75 8.11 -19.77 7.96
N ALA A 76 7.11 -19.11 8.56
CA ALA A 76 5.92 -19.79 9.07
C ALA A 76 5.12 -20.49 7.97
N GLY A 77 4.88 -19.81 6.84
CA GLY A 77 4.16 -20.38 5.69
C GLY A 77 4.88 -21.56 5.08
N LEU A 78 6.20 -21.52 4.98
CA LEU A 78 7.01 -22.61 4.43
C LEU A 78 6.99 -23.83 5.37
N VAL A 79 7.14 -23.63 6.68
CA VAL A 79 7.05 -24.73 7.67
C VAL A 79 5.67 -25.39 7.61
N VAL A 80 4.60 -24.60 7.60
CA VAL A 80 3.23 -25.12 7.54
C VAL A 80 2.95 -25.82 6.21
N GLY A 81 3.32 -25.19 5.08
CA GLY A 81 3.09 -25.74 3.74
C GLY A 81 3.88 -27.04 3.50
N THR A 82 5.15 -27.08 3.93
CA THR A 82 5.96 -28.31 3.84
C THR A 82 5.42 -29.41 4.77
N ALA A 83 4.97 -29.07 5.98
CA ALA A 83 4.34 -30.04 6.89
C ALA A 83 3.06 -30.65 6.30
N MET A 84 2.24 -29.85 5.59
CA MET A 84 1.08 -30.37 4.86
C MET A 84 1.48 -31.29 3.70
N GLY A 85 2.45 -30.86 2.87
CA GLY A 85 2.91 -31.66 1.72
C GLY A 85 3.55 -32.99 2.10
N CYS A 86 4.22 -33.04 3.26
CA CYS A 86 4.89 -34.26 3.74
C CYS A 86 3.96 -35.18 4.57
N SER A 87 2.83 -34.68 5.10
CA SER A 87 1.98 -35.45 6.01
C SER A 87 0.49 -35.29 5.72
N ARG A 88 -0.12 -36.38 5.26
CA ARG A 88 -1.56 -36.44 4.95
C ARG A 88 -2.47 -36.22 6.16
N ARG A 89 -1.97 -36.46 7.39
CA ARG A 89 -2.68 -36.14 8.63
C ARG A 89 -2.73 -34.64 8.90
N VAL A 90 -1.62 -33.94 8.63
CA VAL A 90 -1.53 -32.48 8.79
C VAL A 90 -2.38 -31.80 7.73
N GLU A 91 -2.30 -32.25 6.49
CA GLU A 91 -3.15 -31.74 5.40
C GLU A 91 -4.65 -31.87 5.71
N ALA A 92 -5.10 -33.02 6.23
CA ALA A 92 -6.50 -33.22 6.60
C ALA A 92 -6.96 -32.30 7.74
N ALA A 93 -6.11 -32.06 8.74
CA ALA A 93 -6.46 -31.21 9.88
C ALA A 93 -6.39 -29.71 9.53
N LEU A 94 -5.33 -29.30 8.83
CA LEU A 94 -4.97 -27.91 8.64
C LEU A 94 -5.44 -27.33 7.29
N GLY A 95 -5.67 -28.18 6.29
CA GLY A 95 -6.10 -27.79 4.95
C GLY A 95 -7.45 -27.07 4.94
N SER A 96 -8.41 -27.51 5.76
CA SER A 96 -9.71 -26.82 5.88
C SER A 96 -9.55 -25.38 6.39
N TYR A 97 -8.64 -25.15 7.35
CA TYR A 97 -8.36 -23.80 7.86
C TYR A 97 -7.67 -22.94 6.82
N VAL A 98 -6.67 -23.49 6.10
CA VAL A 98 -5.97 -22.77 5.03
C VAL A 98 -6.93 -22.36 3.91
N HIS A 99 -7.80 -23.25 3.46
CA HIS A 99 -8.80 -22.92 2.43
C HIS A 99 -9.80 -21.88 2.92
N ALA A 100 -10.23 -21.95 4.19
CA ALA A 100 -11.08 -20.93 4.79
C ALA A 100 -10.37 -19.56 4.86
N LEU A 101 -9.10 -19.53 5.27
CA LEU A 101 -8.27 -18.32 5.31
C LEU A 101 -8.04 -17.71 3.92
N LEU A 102 -7.81 -18.53 2.90
CA LEU A 102 -7.65 -18.07 1.51
C LEU A 102 -8.94 -17.49 0.92
N SER A 103 -10.09 -18.02 1.36
CA SER A 103 -11.41 -17.55 0.90
C SER A 103 -11.92 -16.36 1.72
N ALA A 104 -11.39 -16.16 2.93
CA ALA A 104 -11.79 -15.08 3.81
C ALA A 104 -11.35 -13.72 3.22
N PRO A 105 -12.26 -12.74 3.12
CA PRO A 105 -11.86 -11.40 2.72
C PRO A 105 -10.93 -10.78 3.77
N SER A 106 -9.84 -10.15 3.32
CA SER A 106 -8.82 -9.54 4.19
C SER A 106 -9.42 -8.55 5.19
N LEU A 107 -10.55 -7.92 4.84
CA LEU A 107 -11.29 -6.98 5.68
C LEU A 107 -11.73 -7.57 7.03
N VAL A 108 -12.03 -8.88 7.09
CA VAL A 108 -12.50 -9.55 8.32
C VAL A 108 -11.41 -9.60 9.38
N PHE A 109 -10.15 -9.62 8.97
CA PHE A 109 -9.02 -9.69 9.90
C PHE A 109 -8.64 -8.34 10.50
N ALA A 110 -9.01 -7.22 9.87
CA ALA A 110 -8.71 -5.88 10.38
C ALA A 110 -9.13 -5.67 11.85
N PRO A 111 -10.39 -5.92 12.26
CA PRO A 111 -10.80 -5.77 13.65
C PRO A 111 -10.11 -6.78 14.60
N VAL A 112 -9.84 -8.00 14.14
CA VAL A 112 -9.15 -9.02 14.94
C VAL A 112 -7.72 -8.59 15.25
N PHE A 113 -6.97 -8.14 14.24
CA PHE A 113 -5.62 -7.62 14.44
C PHE A 113 -5.62 -6.36 15.31
N PHE A 114 -6.60 -5.47 15.13
CA PHE A 114 -6.75 -4.30 15.99
C PHE A 114 -7.02 -4.70 17.45
N SER A 115 -7.85 -5.71 17.71
CA SER A 115 -8.09 -6.17 19.08
C SER A 115 -6.87 -6.85 19.70
N LEU A 116 -6.07 -7.59 18.91
CA LEU A 116 -4.91 -8.33 19.40
C LEU A 116 -3.68 -7.42 19.62
N LEU A 117 -3.44 -6.50 18.68
CA LEU A 117 -2.27 -5.62 18.65
C LEU A 117 -2.56 -4.23 19.24
N GLY A 118 -3.83 -3.85 19.37
CA GLY A 118 -4.29 -2.52 19.80
C GLY A 118 -4.12 -2.21 21.28
N ARG A 119 -3.26 -2.94 22.02
CA ARG A 119 -2.88 -2.60 23.40
C ARG A 119 -2.03 -1.32 23.51
N GLY A 120 -2.15 -0.40 22.55
CA GLY A 120 -1.43 0.87 22.48
C GLY A 120 -2.28 2.07 22.02
N VAL A 121 -3.60 1.93 21.82
CA VAL A 121 -4.45 3.08 21.48
C VAL A 121 -4.56 3.98 22.72
N PRO A 122 -4.06 5.24 22.67
CA PRO A 122 -4.19 6.16 23.79
C PRO A 122 -5.67 6.36 24.13
N ARG A 123 -5.99 6.40 25.42
CA ARG A 123 -7.36 6.58 25.94
C ARG A 123 -8.09 7.84 25.43
N SER A 124 -7.40 8.75 24.72
CA SER A 124 -7.98 9.96 24.12
C SER A 124 -8.86 9.70 22.89
N TRP A 125 -8.93 8.49 22.35
CA TRP A 125 -9.74 8.15 21.16
C TRP A 125 -11.07 7.46 21.50
N GLN A 126 -11.51 7.43 22.76
CA GLN A 126 -12.81 6.85 23.19
C GLN A 126 -13.95 7.88 23.26
N GLY A 127 -13.76 9.07 22.69
CA GLY A 127 -14.70 10.21 22.77
C GLY A 127 -15.43 10.55 21.48
N TRP A 128 -15.54 9.62 20.53
CA TRP A 128 -16.36 9.77 19.31
C TRP A 128 -17.20 8.52 19.09
#